data_AF-A0A383A513-F1
#
_entry.id   AF-A0A383A513-F1
#
_cell.length_a   1.000
_cell.length_b   1.000
_cell.length_c   1.000
_cell.angle_alpha   90.00
_cell.angle_beta   90.00
_cell.angle_gamma   90.00
#
_symmetry.space_group_name_H-M   'P 1'
#
loop_
_entity.id
_entity.type
_entity.pdbx_description
1 polymer ?
#
loop_
_entity_poly.entity_id
_entity_poly.type
_entity_poly.pdbx_seq_one_letter_code
_entity_poly.pdbx_strand_id
1 'polypeptide(L)'
;MIVKDKILDNKLNEQYSAGFVTNVESDTLPPGLDENTVKQISKIKKEPQWLFEFRLKALRRWQAIKEPSWAKLNIAPIDYQAISYYSAPKKPLASYDDVDPEIKKDFEKL
;
A
#
# COMPACT_ATOMS: atom_id res chain seq x y z
N MET A 1 -30.83 -3.14 -26.40
CA MET A 1 -31.36 -3.87 -25.22
C MET A 1 -30.25 -4.79 -24.74
N ILE A 2 -29.50 -4.39 -23.71
CA ILE A 2 -28.41 -5.22 -23.16
C ILE A 2 -29.06 -6.24 -22.23
N VAL A 3 -28.97 -7.52 -22.60
CA VAL A 3 -29.38 -8.62 -21.73
C VAL A 3 -28.39 -8.64 -20.56
N LYS A 4 -28.80 -8.14 -19.39
CA LYS A 4 -28.07 -8.34 -18.14
C LYS A 4 -28.10 -9.83 -17.82
N ASP A 5 -26.95 -10.47 -17.94
CA ASP A 5 -26.80 -11.88 -17.67
C ASP A 5 -26.82 -12.09 -16.15
N LYS A 6 -27.98 -12.50 -15.63
CA LYS A 6 -28.30 -12.61 -14.20
C LYS A 6 -27.32 -13.51 -13.44
N ILE A 7 -26.69 -14.44 -14.15
CA ILE A 7 -25.68 -15.36 -13.63
C ILE A 7 -24.35 -14.63 -13.39
N LEU A 8 -23.95 -13.75 -14.31
CA LEU A 8 -22.74 -12.95 -14.19
C LEU A 8 -22.90 -11.90 -13.08
N ASP A 9 -24.05 -11.24 -13.01
CA ASP A 9 -24.36 -10.27 -11.94
C ASP A 9 -24.30 -10.94 -10.55
N ASN A 10 -24.79 -12.18 -10.41
CA ASN A 10 -24.71 -12.92 -9.14
C ASN A 10 -23.27 -13.27 -8.76
N LYS A 11 -22.46 -13.78 -9.70
CA LYS A 11 -21.03 -14.09 -9.43
C LYS A 11 -20.20 -12.84 -9.13
N LEU A 12 -20.49 -11.71 -9.76
CA LEU A 12 -19.78 -10.45 -9.49
C LEU A 12 -20.15 -9.85 -8.13
N ASN A 13 -21.34 -10.17 -7.63
CA ASN A 13 -21.82 -9.74 -6.31
C ASN A 13 -21.44 -10.70 -5.17
N GLU A 14 -20.94 -11.90 -5.48
CA GLU A 14 -20.36 -12.78 -4.46
C GLU A 14 -19.12 -12.10 -3.86
N GLN A 15 -19.21 -11.71 -2.59
CA GLN A 15 -18.09 -11.15 -1.87
C GLN A 15 -16.98 -12.19 -1.78
N TYR A 16 -15.76 -11.78 -2.12
CA TYR A 16 -14.56 -12.60 -2.00
C TYR A 16 -14.45 -13.12 -0.56
N SER A 17 -14.74 -14.40 -0.36
CA SER A 17 -14.84 -15.02 0.97
C SER A 17 -13.49 -15.22 1.64
N ALA A 18 -12.41 -15.26 0.85
CA ALA A 18 -11.05 -15.46 1.31
C ALA A 18 -10.37 -14.12 1.67
N GLY A 19 -10.93 -13.40 2.64
CA GLY A 19 -10.32 -12.17 3.16
C GLY A 19 -9.11 -12.47 4.03
N PHE A 20 -7.93 -12.68 3.43
CA PHE A 20 -6.66 -12.79 4.17
C PHE A 20 -6.22 -11.41 4.67
N VAL A 21 -6.80 -10.98 5.79
CA VAL A 21 -6.39 -9.77 6.51
C VAL A 21 -5.91 -10.18 7.89
N THR A 22 -4.60 -10.20 8.09
CA THR A 22 -4.01 -10.43 9.41
C THR A 22 -3.70 -9.08 10.04
N ASN A 23 -4.26 -8.81 11.22
CA ASN A 23 -4.09 -7.53 11.90
C ASN A 23 -2.78 -7.54 12.69
N VAL A 24 -1.69 -7.11 12.06
CA VAL A 24 -0.36 -7.07 12.69
C VAL A 24 -0.07 -5.67 13.21
N GLU A 25 0.42 -5.59 14.45
CA GLU A 25 0.93 -4.33 14.98
C GLU A 25 2.07 -3.77 14.12
N SER A 26 1.86 -2.58 13.58
CA SER A 26 2.77 -1.95 12.62
C SER A 26 3.07 -0.50 13.01
N ASP A 27 4.35 -0.12 12.88
CA ASP A 27 4.76 1.27 12.96
C ASP A 27 4.52 1.93 11.60
N THR A 28 3.57 2.86 11.57
CA THR A 28 3.08 3.51 10.35
C THR A 28 3.29 5.01 10.47
N LEU A 29 3.86 5.64 9.44
CA LEU A 29 3.97 7.09 9.39
C LEU A 29 2.60 7.72 9.11
N PRO A 30 2.35 8.96 9.57
CA PRO A 30 1.12 9.65 9.24
C PRO A 30 0.94 9.79 7.71
N PRO A 31 -0.31 9.93 7.23
CA PRO A 31 -0.57 10.22 5.83
C PRO A 31 0.14 11.48 5.34
N GLY A 32 0.56 11.46 4.09
CA GLY A 32 1.16 12.61 3.42
C GLY A 32 2.54 12.33 2.83
N LEU A 33 2.81 12.96 1.70
CA LEU A 33 4.07 12.84 0.98
C LEU A 33 4.73 14.21 0.81
N ASP A 34 5.74 14.45 1.64
CA ASP A 34 6.60 15.62 1.59
C ASP A 34 8.08 15.24 1.82
N GLU A 35 8.97 16.25 1.83
CA GLU A 35 10.40 16.03 2.08
C GLU A 35 10.66 15.47 3.50
N ASN A 36 9.81 15.77 4.48
CA ASN A 36 9.93 15.26 5.84
C ASN A 36 9.57 13.77 5.90
N THR A 37 8.51 13.32 5.25
CA THR A 37 8.18 11.89 5.08
C THR A 37 9.35 11.14 4.44
N VAL A 38 9.92 11.67 3.34
CA VAL A 38 11.10 11.07 2.69
C VAL A 38 12.29 10.99 3.64
N LYS A 39 12.56 12.05 4.40
CA LYS A 39 13.64 12.09 5.40
C LYS A 39 13.44 11.09 6.53
N GLN A 40 12.20 10.93 7.01
CA GLN A 40 11.88 9.94 8.04
C GLN A 40 12.09 8.52 7.53
N ILE A 41 11.57 8.19 6.34
CA ILE A 41 11.75 6.87 5.72
C ILE A 41 13.24 6.56 5.56
N SER A 42 14.02 7.53 5.06
CA SER A 42 15.45 7.34 4.83
C SER A 42 16.22 7.07 6.12
N LYS A 43 15.87 7.78 7.21
CA LYS A 43 16.43 7.53 8.55
C LYS A 43 16.05 6.15 9.08
N ILE A 44 14.78 5.76 8.97
CA ILE A 44 14.30 4.46 9.45
C ILE A 44 14.99 3.31 8.71
N LYS A 45 15.15 3.45 7.39
CA LYS A 45 15.80 2.46 6.52
C LYS A 45 17.34 2.55 6.52
N LYS A 46 17.93 3.52 7.22
CA LYS A 46 19.39 3.76 7.28
C LYS A 46 20.02 3.83 5.88
N GLU A 47 19.38 4.58 4.99
CA GLU A 47 19.79 4.64 3.59
C GLU A 47 21.09 5.43 3.40
N PRO A 48 21.90 5.08 2.38
CA PRO A 48 23.03 5.90 1.98
C PRO A 48 22.56 7.24 1.40
N GLN A 49 23.41 8.27 1.49
CA GLN A 49 23.09 9.64 1.07
C GLN A 49 22.58 9.74 -0.37
N TRP A 50 23.17 8.98 -1.30
CA TRP A 50 22.77 9.01 -2.71
C TRP A 50 21.32 8.53 -2.92
N LEU A 51 20.84 7.59 -2.10
CA LEU A 51 19.46 7.07 -2.20
C LEU A 51 18.47 8.08 -1.63
N PHE A 52 18.83 8.76 -0.54
CA PHE A 52 18.05 9.87 0.00
C PHE A 52 17.88 10.99 -1.04
N GLU A 53 18.97 11.40 -1.68
CA GLU A 53 18.95 12.43 -2.74
C GLU A 53 18.14 11.98 -3.97
N PHE A 54 18.26 10.71 -4.34
CA PHE A 54 17.46 10.12 -5.41
C PHE A 54 15.95 10.22 -5.09
N ARG A 55 15.54 9.88 -3.87
CA ARG A 55 14.15 9.99 -3.42
C ARG A 55 13.65 11.44 -3.46
N LEU A 56 14.45 12.40 -2.99
CA LEU A 56 14.10 13.82 -3.04
C LEU A 56 13.94 14.32 -4.48
N LYS A 57 14.83 13.91 -5.39
CA LYS A 57 14.73 14.23 -6.81
C LYS A 57 13.46 13.64 -7.43
N ALA A 58 13.12 12.40 -7.08
CA ALA A 58 11.90 11.74 -7.54
C ALA A 58 10.64 12.47 -7.03
N LEU A 59 10.61 12.87 -5.76
CA LEU A 59 9.51 13.64 -5.17
C LEU A 59 9.28 14.96 -5.92
N ARG A 60 10.34 15.74 -6.12
CA ARG A 60 10.25 17.04 -6.83
C ARG A 60 9.76 16.87 -8.27
N ARG A 61 10.25 15.83 -8.96
CA ARG A 61 9.79 15.50 -10.31
C ARG A 61 8.31 15.13 -10.32
N TRP A 62 7.88 14.28 -9.38
CA TRP A 62 6.50 13.84 -9.28
C TRP A 62 5.54 15.00 -9.00
N GLN A 63 5.89 15.90 -8.09
CA GLN A 63 5.10 17.12 -7.81
C GLN A 63 4.92 18.05 -9.02
N ALA A 64 5.87 18.03 -9.96
CA ALA A 64 5.79 18.82 -11.19
C ALA A 64 4.99 18.14 -12.32
N ILE A 65 4.70 16.84 -12.20
CA ILE A 65 3.95 16.08 -13.20
C ILE A 65 2.45 16.28 -12.97
N LYS A 66 1.72 16.60 -14.04
CA LYS A 66 0.26 16.61 -14.03
C LYS A 66 -0.28 15.20 -14.22
N GLU A 67 -1.38 14.89 -13.55
CA GLU A 67 -2.07 13.61 -13.71
C GLU A 67 -2.48 13.42 -15.19
N PRO A 68 -2.11 12.28 -15.82
CA PRO A 68 -2.43 12.04 -17.22
C PRO A 68 -3.92 11.70 -17.41
N SER A 69 -4.58 12.34 -18.37
CA SER A 69 -6.00 12.14 -18.68
C SER A 69 -6.27 11.41 -20.01
N TRP A 70 -5.24 10.77 -20.60
CA TRP A 70 -5.37 10.13 -21.92
C TRP A 70 -6.18 8.82 -21.88
N ALA A 71 -6.34 8.21 -20.71
CA ALA A 71 -7.10 6.98 -20.54
C ALA A 71 -8.59 7.27 -20.41
N LYS A 72 -9.45 6.44 -21.01
CA LYS A 72 -10.92 6.50 -20.84
C LYS A 72 -11.34 5.86 -19.52
N LEU A 73 -10.84 6.40 -18.41
CA LEU A 73 -11.18 5.96 -17.06
C LEU A 73 -12.17 6.94 -16.43
N ASN A 74 -13.21 6.42 -15.80
CA ASN A 74 -14.12 7.21 -14.96
C ASN A 74 -13.84 6.86 -13.50
N ILE A 75 -12.78 7.46 -12.95
CA ILE A 75 -12.35 7.28 -11.56
C ILE A 75 -12.38 8.61 -10.83
N ALA A 76 -12.63 8.57 -9.53
CA ALA A 76 -12.48 9.74 -8.69
C ALA A 76 -10.99 10.15 -8.63
N PRO A 77 -10.69 11.46 -8.46
CA PRO A 77 -9.32 11.92 -8.23
C PRO A 77 -8.70 11.21 -7.03
N ILE A 78 -7.42 10.86 -7.14
CA ILE A 78 -6.68 10.20 -6.06
C ILE A 78 -6.20 11.28 -5.09
N ASP A 79 -6.61 11.19 -3.83
CA ASP A 79 -6.01 11.98 -2.75
C ASP A 79 -4.71 11.31 -2.30
N TYR A 80 -3.60 11.71 -2.93
CA TYR A 80 -2.28 11.20 -2.59
C TYR A 80 -1.85 11.57 -1.16
N GLN A 81 -2.39 12.64 -0.57
CA GLN A 81 -2.01 13.06 0.78
C GLN A 81 -2.75 12.25 1.86
N ALA A 82 -3.83 11.54 1.51
CA ALA A 82 -4.52 10.62 2.41
C ALA A 82 -3.78 9.27 2.59
N ILE A 83 -2.69 9.03 1.85
CA ILE A 83 -1.95 7.77 1.85
C ILE A 83 -0.80 7.83 2.87
N SER A 84 -0.63 6.75 3.66
CA SER A 84 0.61 6.53 4.41
C SER A 84 1.65 5.84 3.53
N TYR A 85 2.84 6.45 3.43
CA TYR A 85 3.93 5.99 2.55
C TYR A 85 4.93 5.08 3.24
N TYR A 86 4.70 4.76 4.51
CA TYR A 86 5.53 3.82 5.27
C TYR A 86 4.70 3.10 6.31
N SER A 87 4.74 1.77 6.28
CA SER A 87 4.27 0.90 7.34
C SER A 87 5.19 -0.31 7.42
N ALA A 88 5.58 -0.70 8.62
CA ALA A 88 6.37 -1.89 8.87
C ALA A 88 5.93 -2.57 10.16
N PRO A 89 5.95 -3.92 10.22
CA PRO A 89 5.63 -4.64 11.46
C PRO A 89 6.63 -4.29 12.56
N LYS A 90 6.16 -4.16 13.81
CA LYS A 90 7.00 -3.77 14.95
C LYS A 90 8.08 -4.79 15.31
N LYS A 91 7.82 -6.08 15.06
CA LYS A 91 8.74 -7.16 15.40
C LYS A 91 9.39 -7.72 14.13
N PRO A 92 10.71 -7.54 13.94
CA PRO A 92 11.43 -8.32 12.94
C PRO A 92 11.45 -9.78 13.41
N LEU A 93 10.89 -10.67 12.59
CA LEU A 93 10.85 -12.09 12.88
C LEU A 93 12.20 -12.70 12.50
N ALA A 94 12.91 -13.27 13.47
CA ALA A 94 14.23 -13.89 13.24
C ALA A 94 14.10 -15.33 12.75
N SER A 95 13.04 -16.03 13.18
CA SER A 95 12.71 -17.39 12.77
C SER A 95 11.21 -17.53 12.46
N TYR A 96 10.85 -18.59 11.72
CA TYR A 96 9.46 -19.00 11.51
C TYR A 96 8.73 -19.23 12.83
N ASP A 97 9.44 -19.66 13.87
CA ASP A 97 8.86 -19.89 15.19
C ASP A 97 8.39 -18.60 15.88
N ASP A 98 9.01 -17.47 15.56
CA ASP A 98 8.68 -16.16 16.13
C ASP A 98 7.46 -15.51 15.48
N VAL A 99 7.01 -16.05 14.34
CA VAL A 99 5.87 -15.52 13.57
C VAL A 99 4.62 -15.55 14.45
N ASP A 100 3.86 -14.46 14.41
CA ASP A 100 2.60 -14.34 15.15
C ASP A 100 1.69 -15.54 14.85
N PRO A 101 1.13 -16.22 15.87
CA PRO A 101 0.24 -17.35 15.67
C PRO A 101 -0.95 -17.05 14.75
N GLU A 102 -1.42 -15.80 14.67
CA GLU A 102 -2.45 -15.42 13.69
C GLU A 102 -1.97 -15.53 12.25
N ILE A 103 -0.73 -15.11 11.97
CA ILE A 103 -0.12 -15.22 10.65
C ILE A 103 0.06 -16.70 10.28
N LYS A 104 0.55 -17.54 11.20
CA LYS A 104 0.70 -18.99 10.97
C LYS A 104 -0.64 -19.66 10.63
N LYS A 105 -1.69 -19.32 11.38
CA LYS A 105 -3.04 -19.84 11.16
C LYS A 105 -3.62 -19.42 9.81
N ASP A 106 -3.29 -18.23 9.32
CA ASP A 106 -3.73 -17.80 7.99
C ASP A 106 -2.96 -18.50 6.87
N PHE A 107 -1.66 -18.78 7.04
CA PHE A 107 -0.90 -19.61 6.11
C PHE A 107 -1.42 -21.06 6.04
N GLU A 108 -1.89 -21.63 7.14
CA GLU A 108 -2.48 -22.99 7.16
C GLU A 108 -3.84 -23.09 6.44
N LYS A 109 -4.51 -21.96 6.16
CA LYS A 109 -5.79 -21.93 5.42
C LYS A 109 -5.61 -21.86 3.89
N LEU A 110 -4.38 -21.70 3.40
CA LEU A 110 -4.02 -21.66 1.97
C LEU A 110 -3.71 -23.06 1.44
#